data_AF-A0A4S2GYB8-F1
#
_entry.id   AF-A0A4S2GYB8-F1
#
_cell.length_a   1.000
_cell.length_b   1.000
_cell.length_c   1.000
_cell.angle_alpha   90.00
_cell.angle_beta   90.00
_cell.angle_gamma   90.00
#
_symmetry.space_group_name_H-M   'P 1'
#
loop_
_entity.id
_entity.type
_entity.pdbx_description
1 polymer ?
#
loop_
_entity_poly.entity_id
_entity_poly.type
_entity_poly.pdbx_seq_one_letter_code
_entity_poly.pdbx_strand_id
1 'polypeptide(L)'
;MADGSLFDELARAWREGWKRGAPVNLGPRVGRGVYSNWCLSERQREITELRMLSCEVYRQFKASPFASEDGFNRTLINLFHDIFERAELEASDALIDALLSPVYDLVRDEFFSLPRGDMHRISRLSMERRVELRRELLRKQRFLSDYGRPFDLGMNALAQLIGAYLAAVPDWPASGESHDLSFETRLIDLMENPVLLIEATLGVFTDDRIEEQELFKGLRGSLEWNWLTASGIEPINRSSSKAFVLPSAYKSRDPDELIDAYLARTPFEDIFRAPLPLAVPDSVRFEHTLIVGGSGHGNARCPFACVHGFLRSAAPTSPTDAGGRHGTGSFQDRSGGRSPPCHLAIRTARSTSPGVTVTALKGTDGAPSIMRRRRI
;
A
#
# COMPACT_ATOMS: atom_id res chain seq x y z
N MET A 1 20.95 -10.41 -21.75
CA MET A 1 20.95 -11.39 -20.65
C MET A 1 19.54 -11.44 -20.13
N ALA A 2 18.98 -12.62 -19.85
CA ALA A 2 17.56 -12.76 -19.57
C ALA A 2 17.29 -12.43 -18.10
N ASP A 3 16.92 -11.18 -17.82
CA ASP A 3 16.38 -10.72 -16.53
C ASP A 3 14.95 -11.24 -16.38
N GLY A 4 14.80 -12.55 -16.16
CA GLY A 4 13.56 -13.06 -15.59
C GLY A 4 13.54 -12.64 -14.13
N SER A 5 12.61 -11.77 -13.73
CA SER A 5 12.45 -11.42 -12.33
C SER A 5 12.17 -12.69 -11.51
N LEU A 6 12.57 -12.74 -10.24
CA LEU A 6 12.21 -13.84 -9.32
C LEU A 6 10.70 -14.12 -9.34
N PHE A 7 9.90 -13.07 -9.54
CA PHE A 7 8.46 -13.15 -9.75
C PHE A 7 8.07 -13.96 -11.00
N ASP A 8 8.79 -13.82 -12.12
CA ASP A 8 8.55 -14.63 -13.33
C ASP A 8 8.84 -16.11 -13.10
N GLU A 9 9.86 -16.45 -12.31
CA GLU A 9 10.16 -17.84 -11.96
C GLU A 9 9.12 -18.43 -11.02
N LEU A 10 8.62 -17.64 -10.07
CA LEU A 10 7.56 -18.06 -9.15
C LEU A 10 6.21 -18.20 -9.85
N ALA A 11 5.85 -17.24 -10.70
CA ALA A 11 4.68 -17.32 -11.56
C ALA A 11 4.78 -18.50 -12.53
N ARG A 12 5.98 -18.87 -12.98
CA ARG A 12 6.23 -20.08 -13.80
C ARG A 12 6.06 -21.35 -12.98
N ALA A 13 6.66 -21.44 -11.79
CA ALA A 13 6.53 -22.60 -10.89
C ALA A 13 5.06 -22.82 -10.46
N TRP A 14 4.32 -21.75 -10.20
CA TRP A 14 2.87 -21.80 -9.94
C TRP A 14 2.08 -22.29 -11.15
N ARG A 15 2.35 -21.74 -12.35
CA ARG A 15 1.71 -22.18 -13.61
C ARG A 15 1.97 -23.67 -13.88
N GLU A 16 3.17 -24.17 -13.60
CA GLU A 16 3.55 -25.57 -13.80
C GLU A 16 2.93 -26.52 -12.76
N GLY A 17 2.80 -26.10 -11.51
CA GLY A 17 2.04 -26.83 -10.50
C GLY A 17 0.57 -26.98 -10.87
N TRP A 18 -0.02 -25.93 -11.46
CA TRP A 18 -1.42 -25.91 -11.86
C TRP A 18 -1.75 -26.76 -13.10
N LYS A 19 -0.88 -26.77 -14.12
CA LYS A 19 -1.09 -27.63 -15.31
C LYS A 19 -1.24 -29.12 -14.95
N ARG A 20 -0.73 -29.54 -13.79
CA ARG A 20 -0.85 -30.92 -13.29
C ARG A 20 -2.20 -31.20 -12.62
N GLY A 21 -2.98 -30.17 -12.29
CA GLY A 21 -4.28 -30.26 -11.61
C GLY A 21 -5.43 -29.52 -12.28
N ALA A 22 -5.23 -28.95 -13.48
CA ALA A 22 -6.21 -28.09 -14.13
C ALA A 22 -7.53 -28.84 -14.39
N PRO A 23 -8.67 -28.35 -13.86
CA PRO A 23 -9.96 -28.93 -14.16
C PRO A 23 -10.30 -28.74 -15.64
N VAL A 24 -11.00 -29.74 -16.20
CA VAL A 24 -11.53 -29.74 -17.57
C VAL A 24 -12.30 -28.45 -17.82
N ASN A 25 -11.97 -27.79 -18.94
CA ASN A 25 -12.61 -26.58 -19.42
C ASN A 25 -14.10 -26.84 -19.70
N LEU A 26 -14.93 -26.75 -18.67
CA LEU A 26 -16.38 -26.74 -18.79
C LEU A 26 -16.76 -25.32 -19.24
N GLY A 27 -16.63 -25.07 -20.56
CA GLY A 27 -17.13 -23.85 -21.17
C GLY A 27 -18.54 -23.53 -20.67
N PRO A 28 -18.93 -22.25 -20.60
CA PRO A 28 -20.13 -21.81 -19.89
C PRO A 28 -21.36 -22.59 -20.37
N ARG A 29 -21.74 -23.61 -19.60
CA ARG A 29 -23.03 -24.30 -19.74
C ARG A 29 -24.12 -23.37 -19.18
N VAL A 30 -24.27 -22.21 -19.80
CA VAL A 30 -25.57 -21.52 -19.83
C VAL A 30 -26.39 -22.20 -20.94
N GLY A 31 -26.50 -23.53 -20.86
CA GLY A 31 -27.52 -24.26 -21.60
C GLY A 31 -28.86 -23.71 -21.16
N ARG A 32 -29.77 -23.50 -22.12
CA ARG A 32 -31.16 -23.03 -21.95
C ARG A 32 -32.01 -23.97 -21.07
N GLY A 33 -31.58 -24.28 -19.85
CA GLY A 33 -32.04 -25.42 -19.07
C GLY A 33 -32.86 -25.10 -17.82
N VAL A 34 -32.95 -23.84 -17.39
CA VAL A 34 -33.71 -23.46 -16.18
C VAL A 34 -34.90 -22.53 -16.47
N TYR A 35 -35.06 -22.10 -17.73
CA TYR A 35 -36.26 -21.35 -18.15
C TYR A 35 -37.55 -22.20 -18.16
N SER A 36 -37.48 -23.51 -17.96
CA SER A 36 -38.65 -24.40 -18.00
C SER A 36 -39.43 -24.51 -16.69
N ASN A 37 -38.90 -24.01 -15.56
CA ASN A 37 -39.67 -23.98 -14.30
C ASN A 37 -40.54 -22.73 -14.22
N TRP A 38 -41.59 -22.73 -15.04
CA TRP A 38 -42.65 -21.70 -15.04
C TRP A 38 -43.24 -21.46 -13.64
N CYS A 39 -43.18 -22.45 -12.75
CA CYS A 39 -43.70 -22.38 -11.38
C CYS A 39 -42.89 -21.51 -10.40
N LEU A 40 -41.64 -21.12 -10.71
CA LEU A 40 -40.84 -20.28 -9.80
C LEU A 40 -41.05 -18.79 -10.09
N SER A 41 -41.23 -17.99 -9.04
CA SER A 41 -41.21 -16.53 -9.16
C SER A 41 -39.83 -16.04 -9.63
N GLU A 42 -39.79 -14.90 -10.32
CA GLU A 42 -38.54 -14.30 -10.82
C GLU A 42 -37.50 -14.14 -9.69
N ARG A 43 -37.94 -13.70 -8.51
CA ARG A 43 -37.11 -13.61 -7.31
C ARG A 43 -36.53 -14.97 -6.88
N GLN A 44 -37.32 -16.04 -6.91
CA GLN A 44 -36.83 -17.37 -6.55
C GLN A 44 -35.80 -17.87 -7.57
N ARG A 45 -36.01 -17.60 -8.86
CA ARG A 45 -35.06 -17.95 -9.92
C ARG A 45 -33.74 -17.20 -9.73
N GLU A 46 -33.78 -15.89 -9.53
CA GLU A 46 -32.60 -15.06 -9.28
C GLU A 46 -31.81 -15.55 -8.05
N ILE A 47 -32.50 -15.85 -6.93
CA ILE A 47 -31.86 -16.40 -5.73
C ILE A 47 -31.19 -17.75 -6.02
N THR A 48 -31.82 -18.60 -6.82
CA THR A 48 -31.31 -19.94 -7.16
C THR A 48 -30.09 -19.82 -8.06
N GLU A 49 -30.15 -19.00 -9.10
CA GLU A 49 -29.02 -18.70 -9.99
C GLU A 49 -27.84 -18.13 -9.22
N LEU A 50 -28.08 -17.16 -8.32
CA LEU A 50 -27.03 -16.54 -7.54
C LEU A 50 -26.36 -17.54 -6.59
N ARG A 51 -27.13 -18.45 -5.98
CA ARG A 51 -26.59 -19.55 -5.17
C ARG A 51 -25.73 -20.49 -6.01
N MET A 52 -26.20 -20.91 -7.19
CA MET A 52 -25.43 -21.78 -8.08
C MET A 52 -24.11 -21.14 -8.50
N LEU A 53 -24.15 -19.87 -8.93
CA LEU A 53 -22.95 -19.10 -9.27
C LEU A 53 -21.99 -19.02 -8.08
N SER A 54 -22.51 -18.74 -6.89
CA SER A 54 -21.70 -18.62 -5.69
C SER A 54 -21.04 -19.95 -5.29
N CYS A 55 -21.75 -21.07 -5.41
CA CYS A 55 -21.17 -22.41 -5.19
C CYS A 55 -20.08 -22.73 -6.21
N GLU A 56 -20.27 -22.34 -7.47
CA GLU A 56 -19.27 -22.57 -8.53
C GLU A 56 -18.01 -21.74 -8.29
N VAL A 57 -18.15 -20.44 -8.01
CA VAL A 57 -17.01 -19.57 -7.68
C VAL A 57 -16.27 -20.08 -6.44
N TYR A 58 -17.00 -20.52 -5.41
CA TYR A 58 -16.39 -21.10 -4.21
C TYR A 58 -15.59 -22.38 -4.52
N ARG A 59 -16.12 -23.26 -5.38
CA ARG A 59 -15.44 -24.47 -5.83
C ARG A 59 -14.16 -24.13 -6.61
N GLN A 60 -14.23 -23.19 -7.54
CA GLN A 60 -13.08 -22.72 -8.31
C GLN A 60 -12.02 -22.10 -7.40
N PHE A 61 -12.44 -21.28 -6.43
CA PHE A 61 -11.54 -20.65 -5.46
C PHE A 61 -10.85 -21.70 -4.59
N LYS A 62 -11.60 -22.66 -4.03
CA LYS A 62 -11.07 -23.80 -3.25
C LYS A 62 -10.07 -24.63 -4.02
N ALA A 63 -10.29 -24.81 -5.32
CA ALA A 63 -9.35 -25.51 -6.18
C ALA A 63 -8.12 -24.66 -6.45
N SER A 64 -8.25 -23.34 -6.58
CA SER A 64 -7.17 -22.41 -6.90
C SER A 64 -6.13 -22.30 -5.78
N PRO A 65 -4.90 -21.84 -6.09
CA PRO A 65 -3.87 -21.73 -5.08
C PRO A 65 -4.05 -20.49 -4.17
N PHE A 66 -5.04 -19.62 -4.46
CA PHE A 66 -5.47 -18.54 -3.58
C PHE A 66 -6.27 -19.01 -2.35
N ALA A 67 -6.67 -20.29 -2.28
CA ALA A 67 -7.34 -20.83 -1.09
C ALA A 67 -6.37 -21.20 0.04
N SER A 68 -5.05 -21.23 -0.23
CA SER A 68 -4.03 -21.59 0.75
C SER A 68 -3.48 -20.36 1.46
N GLU A 69 -3.53 -20.35 2.79
CA GLU A 69 -2.86 -19.33 3.62
C GLU A 69 -1.34 -19.36 3.42
N ASP A 70 -0.73 -20.54 3.20
CA ASP A 70 0.69 -20.65 2.89
C ASP A 70 1.02 -20.02 1.53
N GLY A 71 0.14 -20.20 0.53
CA GLY A 71 0.26 -19.58 -0.78
C GLY A 71 0.22 -18.05 -0.70
N PHE A 72 -0.63 -17.52 0.19
CA PHE A 72 -0.72 -16.10 0.47
C PHE A 72 0.53 -15.55 1.17
N ASN A 73 0.95 -16.16 2.28
CA ASN A 73 2.15 -15.73 3.01
C ASN A 73 3.40 -15.77 2.11
N ARG A 74 3.55 -16.85 1.32
CA ARG A 74 4.64 -16.96 0.35
C ARG A 74 4.59 -15.84 -0.70
N THR A 75 3.40 -15.51 -1.20
CA THR A 75 3.21 -14.40 -2.14
C THR A 75 3.70 -13.07 -1.55
N LEU A 76 3.31 -12.76 -0.32
CA LEU A 76 3.74 -11.52 0.35
C LEU A 76 5.25 -11.49 0.58
N ILE A 77 5.84 -12.59 1.06
CA ILE A 77 7.30 -12.68 1.26
C ILE A 77 8.03 -12.41 -0.05
N ASN A 78 7.60 -13.03 -1.15
CA ASN A 78 8.26 -12.81 -2.45
C ASN A 78 8.06 -11.39 -2.96
N LEU A 79 6.88 -10.78 -2.74
CA LEU A 79 6.63 -9.39 -3.10
C LEU A 79 7.61 -8.47 -2.36
N PHE A 80 7.72 -8.60 -1.04
CA PHE A 80 8.64 -7.76 -0.26
C PHE A 80 10.09 -8.03 -0.60
N HIS A 81 10.48 -9.29 -0.79
CA HIS A 81 11.83 -9.63 -1.25
C HIS A 81 12.16 -8.93 -2.58
N ASP A 82 11.29 -9.04 -3.58
CA ASP A 82 11.48 -8.40 -4.89
C ASP A 82 11.52 -6.86 -4.78
N ILE A 83 10.71 -6.26 -3.90
CA ILE A 83 10.73 -4.81 -3.64
C ILE A 83 12.08 -4.39 -3.04
N PHE A 84 12.52 -5.03 -1.96
CA PHE A 84 13.77 -4.67 -1.27
C PHE A 84 15.01 -4.95 -2.12
N GLU A 85 15.01 -6.06 -2.85
CA GLU A 85 16.06 -6.41 -3.80
C GLU A 85 16.19 -5.35 -4.91
N ARG A 86 15.08 -4.91 -5.51
CA ARG A 86 15.09 -3.85 -6.54
C ARG A 86 15.47 -2.48 -6.01
N ALA A 87 15.14 -2.21 -4.75
CA ALA A 87 15.49 -0.95 -4.10
C ALA A 87 16.96 -0.92 -3.64
N GLU A 88 17.66 -2.05 -3.67
CA GLU A 88 19.00 -2.22 -3.09
C GLU A 88 19.05 -1.79 -1.61
N LEU A 89 17.97 -2.04 -0.87
CA LEU A 89 17.83 -1.66 0.53
C LEU A 89 17.81 -2.88 1.46
N GLU A 90 18.45 -2.73 2.61
CA GLU A 90 18.29 -3.67 3.72
C GLU A 90 16.94 -3.44 4.41
N ALA A 91 16.21 -4.53 4.65
CA ALA A 91 14.88 -4.45 5.22
C ALA A 91 14.97 -4.21 6.74
N SER A 92 14.47 -3.06 7.21
CA SER A 92 14.26 -2.81 8.64
C SER A 92 12.92 -3.39 9.08
N ASP A 93 12.89 -4.08 10.23
CA ASP A 93 11.67 -4.68 10.79
C ASP A 93 10.53 -3.66 10.92
N ALA A 94 10.85 -2.43 11.39
CA ALA A 94 9.84 -1.38 11.55
C ALA A 94 9.23 -0.92 10.22
N LEU A 95 10.04 -0.90 9.15
CA LEU A 95 9.57 -0.56 7.81
C LEU A 95 8.75 -1.69 7.20
N ILE A 96 9.22 -2.94 7.38
CA ILE A 96 8.45 -4.12 6.99
C ILE A 96 7.09 -4.06 7.69
N ASP A 97 7.03 -3.87 9.00
CA ASP A 97 5.77 -3.83 9.76
C ASP A 97 4.84 -2.71 9.28
N ALA A 98 5.39 -1.51 9.05
CA ALA A 98 4.67 -0.35 8.53
C ALA A 98 4.02 -0.60 7.16
N LEU A 99 4.73 -1.31 6.28
CA LEU A 99 4.25 -1.60 4.92
C LEU A 99 3.41 -2.88 4.86
N LEU A 100 3.74 -3.88 5.68
CA LEU A 100 3.19 -5.23 5.59
C LEU A 100 1.71 -5.23 5.91
N SER A 101 1.26 -4.58 6.99
CA SER A 101 -0.15 -4.63 7.38
C SER A 101 -1.09 -4.04 6.30
N PRO A 102 -0.85 -2.82 5.79
CA PRO A 102 -1.70 -2.25 4.74
C PRO A 102 -1.66 -3.03 3.42
N VAL A 103 -0.49 -3.53 3.04
CA VAL A 103 -0.32 -4.33 1.81
C VAL A 103 -0.96 -5.71 1.96
N TYR A 104 -0.85 -6.32 3.14
CA TYR A 104 -1.48 -7.59 3.49
C TYR A 104 -2.99 -7.50 3.28
N ASP A 105 -3.65 -6.50 3.85
CA ASP A 105 -5.10 -6.33 3.73
C ASP A 105 -5.50 -6.10 2.27
N LEU A 106 -4.74 -5.28 1.54
CA LEU A 106 -5.01 -5.00 0.14
C LEU A 106 -4.89 -6.24 -0.76
N VAL A 107 -3.79 -6.99 -0.65
CA VAL A 107 -3.55 -8.23 -1.42
C VAL A 107 -4.56 -9.29 -1.02
N ARG A 108 -4.86 -9.42 0.28
CA ARG A 108 -5.81 -10.40 0.78
C ARG A 108 -7.20 -10.13 0.25
N ASP A 109 -7.68 -8.88 0.35
CA ASP A 109 -9.03 -8.53 -0.07
C ASP A 109 -9.22 -8.67 -1.58
N GLU A 110 -8.22 -8.29 -2.40
CA GLU A 110 -8.36 -8.39 -3.86
C GLU A 110 -8.24 -9.84 -4.37
N PHE A 111 -7.19 -10.56 -3.96
CA PHE A 111 -6.85 -11.85 -4.58
C PHE A 111 -7.28 -13.06 -3.75
N PHE A 112 -7.08 -13.02 -2.44
CA PHE A 112 -7.27 -14.18 -1.54
C PHE A 112 -8.61 -14.18 -0.80
N SER A 113 -9.45 -13.18 -1.01
CA SER A 113 -10.80 -13.13 -0.43
C SER A 113 -11.86 -13.45 -1.48
N LEU A 114 -12.90 -14.16 -1.04
CA LEU A 114 -14.18 -14.19 -1.75
C LEU A 114 -15.01 -12.98 -1.30
N PRO A 115 -15.91 -12.46 -2.15
CA PRO A 115 -16.84 -11.41 -1.78
C PRO A 115 -17.45 -11.67 -0.39
N ARG A 116 -17.07 -10.86 0.59
CA ARG A 116 -17.43 -11.06 1.99
C ARG A 116 -18.91 -10.77 2.18
N GLY A 117 -19.57 -11.63 2.97
CA GLY A 117 -20.89 -11.37 3.51
C GLY A 117 -22.03 -11.81 2.59
N ASP A 118 -23.05 -12.39 3.21
CA ASP A 118 -24.38 -12.65 2.64
C ASP A 118 -24.60 -13.87 1.76
N MET A 119 -23.60 -14.74 1.51
CA MET A 119 -23.87 -16.03 0.83
C MET A 119 -24.98 -16.83 1.53
N HIS A 120 -24.97 -16.87 2.87
CA HIS A 120 -26.03 -17.51 3.67
C HIS A 120 -27.33 -16.69 3.77
N ARG A 121 -27.28 -15.40 3.41
CA ARG A 121 -28.39 -14.44 3.51
C ARG A 121 -28.90 -13.96 2.15
N ILE A 122 -28.51 -14.58 1.04
CA ILE A 122 -28.91 -14.20 -0.33
C ILE A 122 -30.43 -13.95 -0.45
N SER A 123 -31.25 -14.76 0.23
CA SER A 123 -32.71 -14.62 0.21
C SER A 123 -33.26 -13.34 0.86
N ARG A 124 -32.50 -12.74 1.79
CA ARG A 124 -32.83 -11.52 2.55
C ARG A 124 -32.24 -10.25 1.94
N LEU A 125 -31.32 -10.37 0.99
CA LEU A 125 -30.71 -9.22 0.32
C LEU A 125 -31.74 -8.40 -0.46
N SER A 126 -31.54 -7.08 -0.52
CA SER A 126 -32.27 -6.21 -1.45
C SER A 126 -31.96 -6.60 -2.91
N MET A 127 -32.81 -6.17 -3.84
CA MET A 127 -32.57 -6.41 -5.27
C MET A 127 -31.21 -5.82 -5.71
N GLU A 128 -30.94 -4.57 -5.33
CA GLU A 128 -29.69 -3.86 -5.63
C GLU A 128 -28.46 -4.63 -5.13
N ARG A 129 -28.49 -5.10 -3.87
CA ARG A 129 -27.37 -5.87 -3.30
C ARG A 129 -27.19 -7.22 -3.97
N ARG A 130 -28.27 -7.87 -4.45
CA ARG A 130 -28.16 -9.11 -5.25
C ARG A 130 -27.49 -8.86 -6.60
N VAL A 131 -27.82 -7.76 -7.28
CA VAL A 131 -27.18 -7.37 -8.54
C VAL A 131 -25.70 -7.08 -8.32
N GLU A 132 -25.35 -6.36 -7.25
CA GLU A 132 -23.96 -6.07 -6.90
C GLU A 132 -23.17 -7.35 -6.59
N LEU A 133 -23.70 -8.22 -5.71
CA LEU A 133 -23.08 -9.51 -5.39
C LEU A 133 -22.91 -10.38 -6.65
N ARG A 134 -23.89 -10.38 -7.56
CA ARG A 134 -23.77 -11.10 -8.84
C ARG A 134 -22.60 -10.56 -9.67
N ARG A 135 -22.44 -9.24 -9.76
CA ARG A 135 -21.31 -8.61 -10.47
C ARG A 135 -19.97 -8.95 -9.82
N GLU A 136 -19.89 -8.90 -8.49
CA GLU A 136 -18.68 -9.27 -7.74
C GLU A 136 -18.29 -10.74 -7.95
N LEU A 137 -19.27 -11.67 -7.89
CA LEU A 137 -19.04 -13.09 -8.13
C LEU A 137 -18.61 -13.36 -9.58
N LEU A 138 -19.25 -12.71 -10.57
CA LEU A 138 -18.85 -12.85 -11.97
C LEU A 138 -17.44 -12.30 -12.23
N ARG A 139 -17.06 -11.18 -11.60
CA ARG A 139 -15.69 -10.65 -11.63
C ARG A 139 -14.71 -11.68 -11.06
N LYS A 140 -15.01 -12.23 -9.88
CA LYS A 140 -14.15 -13.24 -9.26
C LYS A 140 -14.06 -14.52 -10.10
N GLN A 141 -15.16 -14.95 -10.73
CA GLN A 141 -15.16 -16.08 -11.65
C GLN A 141 -14.22 -15.86 -12.84
N ARG A 142 -14.29 -14.68 -13.48
CA ARG A 142 -13.39 -14.30 -14.57
C ARG A 142 -11.94 -14.31 -14.12
N PHE A 143 -11.65 -13.68 -12.98
CA PHE A 143 -10.32 -13.69 -12.38
C PHE A 143 -9.83 -15.13 -12.16
N LEU A 144 -10.61 -16.01 -11.51
CA LEU A 144 -10.19 -17.38 -11.23
C LEU A 144 -10.02 -18.25 -12.48
N SER A 145 -10.68 -17.89 -13.59
CA SER A 145 -10.56 -18.60 -14.87
C SER A 145 -9.25 -18.27 -15.60
N ASP A 146 -8.73 -17.05 -15.42
CA ASP A 146 -7.49 -16.58 -16.03
C ASP A 146 -6.73 -15.65 -15.06
N TYR A 147 -6.30 -16.21 -13.93
CA TYR A 147 -5.74 -15.39 -12.85
C TYR A 147 -4.31 -14.93 -13.10
N GLY A 148 -3.56 -15.62 -13.97
CA GLY A 148 -2.11 -15.37 -14.14
C GLY A 148 -1.83 -13.93 -14.53
N ARG A 149 -2.41 -13.47 -15.64
CA ARG A 149 -2.21 -12.09 -16.13
C ARG A 149 -2.67 -10.99 -15.15
N PRO A 150 -3.92 -11.00 -14.61
CA PRO A 150 -4.37 -9.96 -13.71
C PRO A 150 -3.64 -9.98 -12.36
N PHE A 151 -3.27 -11.17 -11.85
CA PHE A 151 -2.47 -11.27 -10.63
C PHE A 151 -1.07 -10.67 -10.82
N ASP A 152 -0.37 -11.07 -11.89
CA ASP A 152 0.97 -10.55 -12.19
C ASP A 152 0.93 -9.02 -12.39
N LEU A 153 -0.10 -8.51 -13.07
CA LEU A 153 -0.28 -7.07 -13.26
C LEU A 153 -0.48 -6.34 -11.92
N GLY A 154 -1.35 -6.84 -11.05
CA GLY A 154 -1.62 -6.21 -9.76
C GLY A 154 -0.43 -6.26 -8.81
N MET A 155 0.28 -7.38 -8.74
CA MET A 155 1.47 -7.52 -7.91
C MET A 155 2.63 -6.63 -8.40
N ASN A 156 2.83 -6.55 -9.71
CA ASN A 156 3.83 -5.64 -10.29
C ASN A 156 3.50 -4.16 -10.02
N ALA A 157 2.22 -3.78 -10.11
CA ALA A 157 1.78 -2.42 -9.79
C ALA A 157 2.08 -2.06 -8.32
N LEU A 158 1.82 -2.99 -7.38
CA LEU A 158 2.17 -2.80 -5.97
C LEU A 158 3.68 -2.75 -5.74
N ALA A 159 4.45 -3.64 -6.37
CA ALA A 159 5.90 -3.68 -6.25
C ALA A 159 6.54 -2.36 -6.74
N GLN A 160 6.09 -1.86 -7.90
CA GLN A 160 6.57 -0.60 -8.46
C GLN A 160 6.23 0.59 -7.55
N LEU A 161 5.01 0.62 -7.02
CA LEU A 161 4.57 1.71 -6.15
C LEU A 161 5.35 1.74 -4.82
N ILE A 162 5.47 0.60 -4.15
CA ILE A 162 6.21 0.52 -2.88
C ILE A 162 7.69 0.77 -3.11
N GLY A 163 8.27 0.23 -4.19
CA GLY A 163 9.65 0.53 -4.59
C GLY A 163 9.87 2.03 -4.81
N ALA A 164 8.90 2.75 -5.40
CA ALA A 164 8.98 4.20 -5.54
C ALA A 164 8.92 4.94 -4.18
N TYR A 165 8.15 4.44 -3.21
CA TYR A 165 8.15 5.00 -1.85
C TYR A 165 9.52 4.82 -1.19
N LEU A 166 10.10 3.63 -1.29
CA LEU A 166 11.41 3.33 -0.72
C LEU A 166 12.51 4.17 -1.35
N ALA A 167 12.50 4.33 -2.68
CA ALA A 167 13.46 5.16 -3.40
C ALA A 167 13.38 6.65 -3.06
N ALA A 168 12.25 7.12 -2.54
CA ALA A 168 12.05 8.52 -2.16
C ALA A 168 12.46 8.85 -0.72
N VAL A 169 12.79 7.83 0.08
CA VAL A 169 13.30 8.00 1.45
C VAL A 169 14.83 8.00 1.37
N PRO A 170 15.49 9.15 1.61
CA PRO A 170 16.94 9.23 1.55
C PRO A 170 17.57 8.51 2.75
N ASP A 171 18.70 7.83 2.50
CA ASP A 171 19.61 7.28 3.51
C ASP A 171 18.91 6.52 4.63
N TRP A 172 18.21 5.45 4.27
CA TRP A 172 17.60 4.54 5.24
C TRP A 172 18.68 3.99 6.19
N PRO A 173 18.47 4.01 7.52
CA PRO A 173 19.44 3.44 8.45
C PRO A 173 19.56 1.93 8.19
N ALA A 174 20.77 1.47 7.90
CA ALA A 174 21.07 0.06 7.67
C ALA A 174 20.58 -0.78 8.87
N SER A 175 20.00 -1.94 8.58
CA SER A 175 19.45 -2.79 9.62
C SER A 175 20.59 -3.39 10.46
N GLY A 176 20.60 -3.14 11.78
CA GLY A 176 21.49 -3.84 12.71
C GLY A 176 22.52 -2.98 13.45
N GLU A 177 22.65 -1.70 13.14
CA GLU A 177 23.38 -0.78 14.03
C GLU A 177 22.47 -0.41 15.21
N SER A 178 22.83 -0.90 16.40
CA SER A 178 22.20 -0.49 17.66
C SER A 178 22.51 0.98 17.90
N HIS A 179 21.63 1.86 17.44
CA HIS A 179 21.78 3.29 17.67
C HIS A 179 21.20 3.68 19.02
N ASP A 180 22.01 4.32 19.85
CA ASP A 180 21.62 4.83 21.16
C ASP A 180 20.60 5.97 21.09
N LEU A 181 20.44 6.60 19.91
CA LEU A 181 19.45 7.63 19.64
C LEU A 181 18.57 7.24 18.44
N SER A 182 17.34 6.85 18.73
CA SER A 182 16.26 6.72 17.74
C SER A 182 15.14 7.74 18.03
N PHE A 183 14.58 8.30 16.97
CA PHE A 183 13.43 9.19 16.99
C PHE A 183 12.32 8.57 16.18
N GLU A 184 11.08 8.65 16.63
CA GLU A 184 9.93 8.28 15.78
C GLU A 184 9.61 9.45 14.87
N THR A 185 9.56 9.19 13.56
CA THR A 185 9.12 10.14 12.53
C THR A 185 8.16 9.44 11.59
N ARG A 186 7.32 10.17 10.84
CA ARG A 186 6.39 9.54 9.90
C ARG A 186 7.07 9.31 8.56
N LEU A 187 6.65 8.27 7.84
CA LEU A 187 7.15 7.99 6.51
C LEU A 187 7.03 9.21 5.57
N ILE A 188 5.91 9.93 5.60
CA ILE A 188 5.73 11.12 4.75
C ILE A 188 6.71 12.25 5.04
N ASP A 189 7.17 12.39 6.29
CA ASP A 189 8.11 13.43 6.70
C ASP A 189 9.55 13.09 6.26
N LEU A 190 9.81 11.81 5.98
CA LEU A 190 11.10 11.33 5.47
C LEU A 190 11.21 11.45 3.94
N MET A 191 10.09 11.55 3.23
CA MET A 191 10.10 11.58 1.77
C MET A 191 10.56 12.93 1.22
N GLU A 192 11.42 12.93 0.21
CA GLU A 192 11.90 14.17 -0.41
C GLU A 192 10.77 14.94 -1.12
N ASN A 193 9.84 14.22 -1.77
CA ASN A 193 8.72 14.82 -2.49
C ASN A 193 7.42 14.00 -2.33
N PRO A 194 6.73 14.13 -1.18
CA PRO A 194 5.53 13.34 -0.90
C PRO A 194 4.37 13.66 -1.86
N VAL A 195 4.34 14.88 -2.41
CA VAL A 195 3.31 15.31 -3.37
C VAL A 195 3.33 14.44 -4.63
N LEU A 196 4.51 14.22 -5.21
CA LEU A 196 4.66 13.40 -6.42
C LEU A 196 4.37 11.92 -6.14
N LEU A 197 4.67 11.45 -4.93
CA LEU A 197 4.35 10.08 -4.56
C LEU A 197 2.85 9.84 -4.42
N ILE A 198 2.12 10.76 -3.79
CA ILE A 198 0.65 10.69 -3.74
C ILE A 198 0.06 10.70 -5.16
N GLU A 199 0.61 11.52 -6.07
CA GLU A 199 0.23 11.49 -7.49
C GLU A 199 0.53 10.16 -8.15
N ALA A 200 1.71 9.59 -7.92
CA ALA A 200 2.08 8.28 -8.44
C ALA A 200 1.14 7.19 -7.92
N THR A 201 0.75 7.23 -6.64
CA THR A 201 -0.28 6.33 -6.07
C THR A 201 -1.57 6.40 -6.86
N LEU A 202 -2.10 7.60 -7.11
CA LEU A 202 -3.32 7.79 -7.90
C LEU A 202 -3.14 7.28 -9.34
N GLY A 203 -1.99 7.58 -9.96
CA GLY A 203 -1.66 7.15 -11.31
C GLY A 203 -1.65 5.63 -11.48
N VAL A 204 -1.06 4.90 -10.53
CA VAL A 204 -0.97 3.44 -10.59
C VAL A 204 -2.37 2.78 -10.59
N PHE A 205 -3.29 3.25 -9.76
CA PHE A 205 -4.64 2.65 -9.67
C PHE A 205 -5.62 3.17 -10.73
N THR A 206 -5.27 4.25 -11.41
CA THR A 206 -6.03 4.80 -12.55
C THR A 206 -5.48 4.37 -13.91
N ASP A 207 -4.44 3.53 -13.93
CA ASP A 207 -3.92 2.91 -15.16
C ASP A 207 -5.02 2.09 -15.86
N ASP A 208 -5.20 2.33 -17.16
CA ASP A 208 -6.22 1.67 -17.98
C ASP A 208 -6.11 0.14 -17.92
N ARG A 209 -4.91 -0.43 -17.77
CA ARG A 209 -4.72 -1.89 -17.69
C ARG A 209 -5.26 -2.44 -16.37
N ILE A 210 -5.10 -1.71 -15.27
CA ILE A 210 -5.67 -2.07 -13.96
C ILE A 210 -7.20 -1.96 -14.02
N GLU A 211 -7.71 -0.92 -14.70
CA GLU A 211 -9.15 -0.72 -14.92
C GLU A 211 -9.78 -1.84 -15.76
N GLU A 212 -9.17 -2.19 -16.89
CA GLU A 212 -9.65 -3.21 -17.82
C GLU A 212 -9.74 -4.59 -17.16
N GLN A 213 -8.84 -4.88 -16.23
CA GLN A 213 -8.86 -6.12 -15.45
C GLN A 213 -9.78 -6.05 -14.22
N GLU A 214 -10.48 -4.93 -14.03
CA GLU A 214 -11.34 -4.63 -12.88
C GLU A 214 -10.64 -4.83 -11.52
N LEU A 215 -9.31 -4.62 -11.45
CA LEU A 215 -8.51 -4.84 -10.25
C LEU A 215 -8.69 -3.70 -9.24
N PHE A 216 -8.61 -4.02 -7.95
CA PHE A 216 -8.64 -3.06 -6.83
C PHE A 216 -9.86 -2.13 -6.86
N LYS A 217 -11.01 -2.62 -7.32
CA LYS A 217 -12.20 -1.80 -7.58
C LYS A 217 -12.65 -0.99 -6.35
N GLY A 218 -12.62 -1.60 -5.17
CA GLY A 218 -13.00 -0.92 -3.92
C GLY A 218 -12.06 0.25 -3.59
N LEU A 219 -10.75 -0.01 -3.61
CA LEU A 219 -9.71 1.00 -3.40
C LEU A 219 -9.79 2.13 -4.43
N ARG A 220 -9.93 1.81 -5.72
CA ARG A 220 -10.12 2.79 -6.79
C ARG A 220 -11.34 3.68 -6.56
N GLY A 221 -12.44 3.10 -6.11
CA GLY A 221 -13.64 3.87 -5.77
C GLY A 221 -13.39 4.87 -4.64
N SER A 222 -12.66 4.47 -3.60
CA SER A 222 -12.24 5.38 -2.52
C SER A 222 -11.31 6.48 -3.03
N LEU A 223 -10.30 6.13 -3.84
CA LEU A 223 -9.37 7.12 -4.42
C LEU A 223 -10.07 8.12 -5.36
N GLU A 224 -10.98 7.63 -6.23
CA GLU A 224 -11.79 8.49 -7.10
C GLU A 224 -12.68 9.43 -6.28
N TRP A 225 -13.32 8.91 -5.23
CA TRP A 225 -14.13 9.71 -4.32
C TRP A 225 -13.34 10.83 -3.66
N ASN A 226 -12.16 10.51 -3.12
CA ASN A 226 -11.27 11.47 -2.49
C ASN A 226 -10.80 12.52 -3.49
N TRP A 227 -10.38 12.10 -4.69
CA TRP A 227 -9.92 12.99 -5.73
C TRP A 227 -11.01 13.98 -6.21
N LEU A 228 -12.24 13.50 -6.41
CA LEU A 228 -13.39 14.36 -6.72
C LEU A 228 -13.65 15.38 -5.61
N THR A 229 -13.61 14.92 -4.36
CA THR A 229 -13.82 15.76 -3.17
C THR A 229 -12.74 16.84 -3.05
N ALA A 230 -11.46 16.47 -3.19
CA ALA A 230 -10.33 17.40 -3.20
C ALA A 230 -10.42 18.44 -4.34
N SER A 231 -11.03 18.05 -5.46
CA SER A 231 -11.28 18.94 -6.61
C SER A 231 -12.52 19.84 -6.43
N GLY A 232 -13.25 19.71 -5.32
CA GLY A 232 -14.51 20.44 -5.10
C GLY A 232 -15.63 20.05 -6.08
N ILE A 233 -15.63 18.78 -6.50
CA ILE A 233 -16.65 18.14 -7.32
C ILE A 233 -17.45 17.20 -6.42
N GLU A 234 -18.78 17.32 -6.43
CA GLU A 234 -19.63 16.41 -5.68
C GLU A 234 -19.59 15.00 -6.31
N PRO A 235 -19.19 13.95 -5.57
CA PRO A 235 -18.99 12.62 -6.17
C PRO A 235 -20.26 12.00 -6.78
N ILE A 236 -21.43 12.42 -6.27
CA ILE A 236 -22.75 12.01 -6.77
C ILE A 236 -23.05 12.65 -8.13
N ASN A 237 -22.51 13.86 -8.38
CA ASN A 237 -22.76 14.62 -9.59
C ASN A 237 -21.51 14.71 -10.48
N ARG A 238 -21.25 13.61 -11.21
CA ARG A 238 -20.13 13.49 -12.17
C ARG A 238 -20.26 14.40 -13.41
N SER A 239 -21.35 15.16 -13.55
CA SER A 239 -21.58 16.02 -14.73
C SER A 239 -20.91 17.39 -14.66
N SER A 240 -20.18 17.67 -13.56
CA SER A 240 -19.43 18.91 -13.38
C SER A 240 -18.40 19.11 -14.49
N SER A 241 -18.35 20.32 -15.05
CA SER A 241 -17.31 20.75 -16.01
C SER A 241 -15.99 21.16 -15.35
N LYS A 242 -15.91 21.09 -14.01
CA LYS A 242 -14.68 21.43 -13.29
C LYS A 242 -13.59 20.41 -13.61
N ALA A 243 -12.39 20.90 -13.84
CA ALA A 243 -11.23 20.04 -14.01
C ALA A 243 -10.85 19.37 -12.67
N PHE A 244 -10.31 18.16 -12.76
CA PHE A 244 -9.69 17.50 -11.63
C PHE A 244 -8.45 18.28 -11.18
N VAL A 245 -8.29 18.43 -9.87
CA VAL A 245 -7.10 19.03 -9.26
C VAL A 245 -6.17 17.90 -8.86
N LEU A 246 -4.92 17.95 -9.33
CA LEU A 246 -3.88 17.01 -8.92
C LEU A 246 -3.25 17.47 -7.58
N PRO A 247 -2.70 16.55 -6.76
CA PRO A 247 -1.97 16.91 -5.54
C PRO A 247 -0.93 18.03 -5.73
N SER A 248 -0.20 18.05 -6.84
CA SER A 248 0.77 19.10 -7.19
C SER A 248 0.15 20.47 -7.45
N ALA A 249 -1.13 20.52 -7.83
CA ALA A 249 -1.91 21.73 -8.03
C ALA A 249 -2.83 22.05 -6.83
N TYR A 250 -2.81 21.24 -5.78
CA TYR A 250 -3.63 21.44 -4.60
C TYR A 250 -3.20 22.69 -3.83
N LYS A 251 -4.17 23.38 -3.23
CA LYS A 251 -3.95 24.69 -2.59
C LYS A 251 -2.97 24.60 -1.42
N SER A 252 -3.06 23.52 -0.66
CA SER A 252 -2.19 23.27 0.48
C SER A 252 -1.00 22.40 0.09
N ARG A 253 0.15 22.71 0.68
CA ARG A 253 1.37 21.89 0.61
C ARG A 253 1.61 21.11 1.89
N ASP A 254 0.71 21.24 2.86
CA ASP A 254 0.81 20.50 4.11
C ASP A 254 0.64 18.99 3.84
N PRO A 255 1.58 18.13 4.25
CA PRO A 255 1.52 16.70 3.96
C PRO A 255 0.28 16.02 4.55
N ASP A 256 -0.16 16.44 5.74
CA ASP A 256 -1.34 15.87 6.40
C ASP A 256 -2.63 16.21 5.65
N GLU A 257 -2.79 17.47 5.26
CA GLU A 257 -3.94 17.87 4.44
C GLU A 257 -3.96 17.17 3.07
N LEU A 258 -2.79 16.83 2.50
CA LEU A 258 -2.70 16.07 1.25
C LEU A 258 -3.10 14.61 1.42
N ILE A 259 -2.63 13.95 2.48
CA ILE A 259 -3.03 12.57 2.81
C ILE A 259 -4.56 12.53 3.02
N ASP A 260 -5.10 13.46 3.82
CA ASP A 260 -6.53 13.49 4.13
C ASP A 260 -7.38 13.79 2.88
N ALA A 261 -6.90 14.66 1.99
CA ALA A 261 -7.64 15.02 0.79
C ALA A 261 -7.67 13.89 -0.25
N TYR A 262 -6.58 13.14 -0.43
CA TYR A 262 -6.44 12.19 -1.55
C TYR A 262 -6.45 10.71 -1.13
N LEU A 263 -5.93 10.39 0.06
CA LEU A 263 -5.71 9.01 0.51
C LEU A 263 -6.61 8.59 1.67
N ALA A 264 -7.51 9.45 2.15
CA ALA A 264 -8.40 9.14 3.26
C ALA A 264 -9.15 7.79 3.09
N ARG A 265 -9.17 7.00 4.17
CA ARG A 265 -9.82 5.67 4.22
C ARG A 265 -9.27 4.70 3.18
N THR A 266 -7.99 4.80 2.89
CA THR A 266 -7.27 3.82 2.07
C THR A 266 -6.10 3.26 2.88
N PRO A 267 -5.60 2.06 2.55
CA PRO A 267 -4.41 1.51 3.20
C PRO A 267 -3.16 2.42 3.04
N PHE A 268 -3.15 3.30 2.04
CA PHE A 268 -2.04 4.22 1.84
C PHE A 268 -2.00 5.34 2.87
N GLU A 269 -3.15 5.76 3.42
CA GLU A 269 -3.16 6.70 4.55
C GLU A 269 -2.31 6.17 5.70
N ASP A 270 -2.50 4.89 6.05
CA ASP A 270 -1.74 4.24 7.11
C ASP A 270 -0.25 4.13 6.76
N ILE A 271 0.09 3.81 5.51
CA ILE A 271 1.49 3.75 5.04
C ILE A 271 2.19 5.11 5.20
N PHE A 272 1.60 6.19 4.68
CA PHE A 272 2.23 7.51 4.72
C PHE A 272 2.32 8.07 6.15
N ARG A 273 1.37 7.71 7.03
CA ARG A 273 1.35 8.10 8.44
C ARG A 273 2.17 7.19 9.35
N ALA A 274 2.68 6.07 8.84
CA ALA A 274 3.33 5.05 9.65
C ALA A 274 4.54 5.64 10.40
N PRO A 275 4.64 5.43 11.73
CA PRO A 275 5.80 5.84 12.50
C PRO A 275 6.98 4.92 12.17
N LEU A 276 8.12 5.52 11.88
CA LEU A 276 9.36 4.87 11.54
C LEU A 276 10.48 5.39 12.45
N PRO A 277 11.38 4.50 12.90
CA PRO A 277 12.54 4.91 13.68
C PRO A 277 13.57 5.57 12.76
N LEU A 278 13.82 6.85 12.99
CA LEU A 278 14.97 7.59 12.46
C LEU A 278 16.11 7.50 13.46
N ALA A 279 17.17 6.79 13.09
CA ALA A 279 18.36 6.68 13.90
C ALA A 279 19.44 7.67 13.48
N VAL A 280 20.14 8.26 14.44
CA VAL A 280 21.31 9.12 14.18
C VAL A 280 22.56 8.29 14.46
N PRO A 281 23.41 8.01 13.44
CA PRO A 281 24.64 7.25 13.67
C PRO A 281 25.55 7.94 14.68
N ASP A 282 26.17 7.17 15.59
CA ASP A 282 27.03 7.74 16.62
C ASP A 282 28.27 8.44 16.04
N SER A 283 28.72 8.02 14.86
CA SER A 283 29.82 8.67 14.13
C SER A 283 29.52 10.13 13.81
N VAL A 284 28.31 10.45 13.35
CA VAL A 284 27.89 11.81 13.02
C VAL A 284 27.30 12.55 14.22
N ARG A 285 26.87 11.84 15.26
CA ARG A 285 26.25 12.41 16.46
C ARG A 285 27.15 13.43 17.17
N PHE A 286 28.47 13.21 17.16
CA PHE A 286 29.45 14.10 17.79
C PHE A 286 30.00 15.16 16.83
N GLU A 287 29.64 15.09 15.56
CA GLU A 287 30.02 16.10 14.56
C GLU A 287 29.02 17.25 14.60
N HIS A 288 29.35 18.30 15.37
CA HIS A 288 28.68 19.62 15.40
C HIS A 288 27.22 19.66 14.86
N THR A 289 26.27 19.11 15.61
CA THR A 289 24.85 19.10 15.23
C THR A 289 24.25 20.50 15.32
N LEU A 290 23.83 21.06 14.18
CA LEU A 290 23.07 22.30 14.12
C LEU A 290 21.56 21.99 14.04
N ILE A 291 20.81 22.34 15.09
CA ILE A 291 19.36 22.26 15.08
C ILE A 291 18.80 23.61 14.62
N VAL A 292 18.23 23.65 13.42
CA VAL A 292 17.57 24.84 12.85
C VAL A 292 16.07 24.59 12.77
N GLY A 293 15.28 25.59 13.14
CA GLY A 293 13.87 25.63 12.76
C GLY A 293 13.26 27.00 13.02
N GLY A 294 12.04 27.23 12.55
CA GLY A 294 11.32 28.48 12.79
C GLY A 294 10.90 28.65 14.26
N SER A 295 10.60 29.88 14.66
CA SER A 295 9.94 30.11 15.96
C SER A 295 8.64 29.30 16.03
N GLY A 296 8.40 28.63 17.15
CA GLY A 296 7.21 27.79 17.38
C GLY A 296 7.25 26.37 16.78
N HIS A 297 8.30 25.99 16.03
CA HIS A 297 8.39 24.67 15.37
C HIS A 297 9.02 23.57 16.25
N GLY A 298 9.05 23.75 17.57
CA GLY A 298 9.58 22.73 18.47
C GLY A 298 11.12 22.67 18.57
N ASN A 299 11.85 23.70 18.11
CA ASN A 299 13.31 23.79 18.27
C ASN A 299 13.80 23.65 19.71
N ALA A 300 12.97 23.94 20.71
CA ALA A 300 13.33 23.72 22.12
C ALA A 300 13.13 22.26 22.56
N ARG A 301 12.23 21.52 21.91
CA ARG A 301 11.92 20.11 22.21
C ARG A 301 12.91 19.16 21.55
N CYS A 302 13.40 19.45 20.34
CA CYS A 302 14.38 18.61 19.67
C CYS A 302 15.70 18.45 20.46
N PRO A 303 16.36 19.53 20.95
CA PRO A 303 17.51 19.41 21.83
C PRO A 303 17.19 18.66 23.11
N PHE A 304 16.00 18.88 23.69
CA PHE A 304 15.59 18.19 24.91
C PHE A 304 15.48 16.68 24.69
N ALA A 305 14.88 16.23 23.58
CA ALA A 305 14.84 14.82 23.21
C ALA A 305 16.25 14.24 22.95
N CYS A 306 17.11 14.98 22.25
CA CYS A 306 18.51 14.58 22.02
C CYS A 306 19.29 14.43 23.34
N VAL A 307 19.16 15.40 24.25
CA VAL A 307 19.81 15.37 25.57
C VAL A 307 19.25 14.24 26.43
N HIS A 308 17.94 14.01 26.41
CA HIS A 308 17.33 12.97 27.23
C HIS A 308 17.67 11.56 26.74
N GLY A 309 17.81 11.38 25.42
CA GLY A 309 18.37 10.15 24.85
C GLY A 309 19.85 9.97 25.21
N PHE A 310 20.64 11.06 25.20
CA PHE A 310 22.04 11.04 25.64
C PHE A 310 22.21 10.63 27.11
N LEU A 311 21.38 11.17 28.01
CA LEU A 311 21.43 10.80 29.43
C LEU A 311 20.99 9.36 29.67
N ARG A 312 20.14 8.80 28.82
CA ARG A 312 19.75 7.37 28.90
C ARG A 312 20.85 6.45 28.41
N SER A 313 21.56 6.79 27.34
CA SER A 313 22.66 5.99 26.82
C SER A 313 23.93 6.08 27.69
N ALA A 314 24.16 7.22 28.34
CA ALA A 314 25.28 7.42 29.27
C ALA A 314 25.05 6.81 30.67
N ALA A 315 23.85 6.31 30.97
CA ALA A 315 23.61 5.63 32.24
C ALA A 315 24.41 4.31 32.26
N PRO A 316 25.34 4.11 33.22
CA PRO A 316 26.15 2.91 33.26
C PRO A 316 25.24 1.69 33.37
N THR A 317 25.26 0.83 32.35
CA THR A 317 24.68 -0.51 32.45
C THR A 317 25.31 -1.17 33.67
N SER A 318 24.51 -1.35 34.71
CA SER A 318 24.95 -1.73 36.05
C SER A 318 25.96 -2.88 36.01
N PRO A 319 27.01 -2.84 36.85
CA PRO A 319 27.97 -3.93 36.94
C PRO A 319 27.23 -5.20 37.37
N THR A 320 27.45 -6.28 36.61
CA THR A 320 27.13 -7.64 37.00
C THR A 320 27.56 -7.91 38.45
N ASP A 321 26.57 -8.31 39.25
CA ASP A 321 26.65 -9.13 40.46
C ASP A 321 27.76 -8.86 41.48
N ALA A 322 27.39 -8.11 42.52
CA ALA A 322 27.71 -8.49 43.90
C ALA A 322 26.65 -7.95 44.87
N GLY A 323 25.62 -8.77 45.11
CA GLY A 323 24.84 -8.87 46.35
C GLY A 323 24.34 -7.59 47.06
N GLY A 324 23.02 -7.46 47.16
CA GLY A 324 22.40 -6.99 48.41
C GLY A 324 21.24 -6.00 48.32
N ARG A 325 20.07 -6.52 48.72
CA ARG A 325 18.96 -5.89 49.46
C ARG A 325 17.98 -4.94 48.75
N HIS A 326 16.72 -5.27 49.00
CA HIS A 326 15.48 -4.61 48.63
C HIS A 326 15.35 -3.17 49.14
N GLY A 327 14.85 -2.29 48.27
CA GLY A 327 14.26 -1.01 48.61
C GLY A 327 13.25 -0.59 47.54
N THR A 328 11.97 -0.73 47.84
CA THR A 328 10.84 -0.33 46.97
C THR A 328 10.56 1.16 47.12
N GLY A 329 10.73 1.94 46.04
CA GLY A 329 10.33 3.35 45.97
C GLY A 329 9.60 3.62 44.66
N SER A 330 8.28 3.75 44.71
CA SER A 330 7.42 4.09 43.58
C SER A 330 7.40 5.60 43.35
N PHE A 331 7.81 6.04 42.16
CA PHE A 331 7.64 7.43 41.71
C PHE A 331 6.49 7.48 40.68
N GLN A 332 5.43 8.22 40.98
CA GLN A 332 4.27 8.43 40.13
C GLN A 332 4.47 9.71 39.30
N ASP A 333 4.54 9.57 37.98
CA ASP A 333 4.52 10.69 37.05
C ASP A 333 3.06 11.00 36.64
N ARG A 334 2.65 12.26 36.84
CA ARG A 334 1.34 12.80 36.47
C ARG A 334 1.57 13.95 35.49
N SER A 335 1.46 13.68 34.19
CA SER A 335 1.11 14.73 33.21
C SER A 335 0.56 14.12 31.92
N GLY A 336 -0.77 13.94 31.89
CA GLY A 336 -1.51 13.59 30.68
C GLY A 336 -1.85 14.85 29.88
N GLY A 337 -1.05 15.15 28.85
CA GLY A 337 -1.35 16.19 27.87
C GLY A 337 -0.77 15.83 26.52
N ARG A 338 -1.60 15.34 25.58
CA ARG A 338 -1.19 15.07 24.19
C ARG A 338 -0.89 16.41 23.50
N SER A 339 0.37 16.65 23.18
CA SER A 339 0.85 17.77 22.35
C SER A 339 1.00 17.33 20.89
N PRO A 340 0.98 18.26 19.90
CA PRO A 340 1.16 17.93 18.49
C PRO A 340 2.58 17.38 18.20
N PRO A 341 2.74 16.55 17.14
CA PRO A 341 4.03 15.99 16.74
C PRO A 341 5.02 17.09 16.32
N CYS A 342 6.30 16.90 16.63
CA CYS A 342 7.39 17.76 16.16
C CYS A 342 8.04 17.09 14.93
N HIS A 343 8.09 17.80 13.80
CA HIS A 343 8.76 17.31 12.59
C HIS A 343 10.24 17.73 12.63
N LEU A 344 11.13 16.74 12.72
CA LEU A 344 12.58 16.92 12.69
C LEU A 344 13.10 16.44 11.34
N ALA A 345 13.63 17.36 10.53
CA ALA A 345 14.35 17.02 9.30
C ALA A 345 15.87 17.15 9.54
N ILE A 346 16.59 16.03 9.59
CA ILE A 346 18.05 16.01 9.69
C ILE A 346 18.61 15.95 8.26
N ARG A 347 19.32 16.99 7.82
CA ARG A 347 20.09 16.96 6.58
C ARG A 347 21.57 16.88 6.92
N THR A 348 22.19 15.73 6.69
CA THR A 348 23.64 15.55 6.76
C THR A 348 24.26 16.09 5.48
N ALA A 349 25.04 17.17 5.58
CA ALA A 349 25.78 17.71 4.44
C ALA A 349 27.00 16.82 4.18
N ARG A 350 26.90 15.85 3.26
CA ARG A 350 28.09 15.15 2.76
C ARG A 350 28.89 16.07 1.84
N SER A 351 30.15 16.29 2.20
CA SER A 351 31.18 16.82 1.31
C SER A 351 31.32 15.89 0.10
N THR A 352 30.88 16.35 -1.07
CA THR A 352 31.03 15.62 -2.33
C THR A 352 32.48 15.72 -2.80
N SER A 353 33.14 14.57 -2.98
CA SER A 353 34.41 14.47 -3.70
C SER A 353 34.18 14.76 -5.19
N PRO A 354 35.15 15.35 -5.91
CA PRO A 354 34.94 15.80 -7.28
C PRO A 354 35.18 14.64 -8.28
N GLY A 355 34.24 14.46 -9.22
CA GLY A 355 34.57 13.95 -10.54
C GLY A 355 33.76 12.76 -11.04
N VAL A 356 32.56 13.02 -11.55
CA VAL A 356 32.03 12.30 -12.73
C VAL A 356 31.26 13.31 -13.59
N THR A 357 31.79 13.60 -14.78
CA THR A 357 31.12 14.44 -15.79
C THR A 357 30.17 13.56 -16.58
N VAL A 358 28.86 13.77 -16.44
CA VAL A 358 27.84 13.15 -17.30
C VAL A 358 27.58 14.08 -18.48
N THR A 359 28.00 13.63 -19.67
CA THR A 359 27.75 14.30 -20.94
C THR A 359 26.27 14.16 -21.32
N ALA A 360 25.54 15.27 -21.34
CA ALA A 360 24.15 15.32 -21.78
C ALA A 360 24.04 15.08 -23.30
N LEU A 361 23.42 13.98 -23.69
CA LEU A 361 22.96 13.76 -25.06
C LEU A 361 21.64 14.52 -25.27
N LYS A 362 21.71 15.53 -26.15
CA LYS A 362 20.60 16.36 -26.59
C LYS A 362 19.76 15.57 -27.61
N GLY A 363 18.64 15.01 -27.18
CA GLY A 363 17.65 14.34 -28.03
C GLY A 363 16.51 15.30 -28.41
N THR A 364 16.19 15.31 -29.69
CA THR A 364 15.35 16.27 -30.44
C THR A 364 13.85 16.18 -30.18
N ASP A 365 13.20 17.33 -30.41
CA ASP A 365 11.78 17.63 -30.38
C ASP A 365 10.82 16.55 -30.91
N GLY A 366 9.76 16.29 -30.15
CA GLY A 366 8.58 15.53 -30.58
C GLY A 366 7.37 15.87 -29.70
N ALA A 367 6.52 16.78 -30.16
CA ALA A 367 5.32 17.25 -29.46
C ALA A 367 4.26 16.13 -29.27
N PRO A 368 3.49 16.12 -28.17
CA PRO A 368 2.42 15.14 -27.97
C PRO A 368 1.15 15.51 -28.76
N SER A 369 0.69 14.57 -29.58
CA SER A 369 -0.61 14.64 -30.26
C SER A 369 -1.75 14.47 -29.26
N ILE A 370 -2.58 15.51 -29.15
CA ILE A 370 -3.85 15.51 -28.41
C ILE A 370 -4.85 14.62 -29.15
N MET A 371 -5.10 13.42 -28.61
CA MET A 371 -6.08 12.47 -29.13
C MET A 371 -7.50 12.90 -28.69
N ARG A 372 -8.21 13.57 -29.60
CA ARG A 372 -9.66 13.84 -29.45
C ARG A 372 -10.44 12.51 -29.46
N ARG A 373 -11.07 12.14 -28.34
CA ARG A 373 -12.13 11.12 -28.32
C ARG A 373 -13.32 11.60 -29.16
N ARG A 374 -13.60 10.93 -30.29
CA ARG A 374 -14.90 11.01 -30.97
C ARG A 374 -15.91 10.22 -30.15
N ARG A 375 -17.02 10.87 -29.80
CA ARG A 375 -18.24 10.19 -29.34
C ARG A 375 -18.82 9.38 -30.51
N ILE A 376 -19.14 8.11 -30.26
CA ILE A 376 -20.18 7.36 -30.97
C ILE A 376 -21.37 7.30 -30.01
#